data_AF-A0A7S1H636-F1
#
_entry.id   AF-A0A7S1H636-F1
#
_cell.length_a   1.000
_cell.length_b   1.000
_cell.length_c   1.000
_cell.angle_alpha   90.00
_cell.angle_beta   90.00
_cell.angle_gamma   90.00
#
_symmetry.space_group_name_H-M   'P 1'
#
loop_
_entity.id
_entity.type
_entity.pdbx_description
1 polymer ?
#
loop_
_entity_poly.entity_id
_entity_poly.type
_entity_poly.pdbx_seq_one_letter_code
_entity_poly.pdbx_strand_id
1 'polypeptide(L)'
;GQTQLDRSVLERMSGAFEHLLRNSVSHGIEAPEARVAAGKDATGTLRIEVRQQGNEVLLNFADDGAGLNLARIRERGLQLGLIAPDAEPDEAQLKRLIFAPGFS
;
A
#
# COMPACT_ATOMS: atom_id res chain seq x y z
N GLY A 1 -3.70 21.87 17.55
CA GLY A 1 -3.01 21.02 18.53
C GLY A 1 -1.90 20.30 17.81
N GLN A 2 -0.66 20.39 18.30
CA GLN A 2 0.46 19.61 17.77
C GLN A 2 0.28 18.17 18.25
N THR A 3 0.04 17.24 17.33
CA THR A 3 0.05 15.81 17.62
C THR A 3 1.48 15.42 18.00
N GLN A 4 1.71 15.08 19.27
CA GLN A 4 3.00 14.55 19.71
C GLN A 4 2.97 13.03 19.53
N LEU A 5 3.54 12.55 18.43
CA LEU A 5 3.84 11.13 18.30
C LEU A 5 5.12 10.83 19.07
N ASP A 6 5.07 9.82 19.93
CA ASP A 6 6.26 9.32 20.62
C ASP A 6 7.26 8.81 19.58
N ARG A 7 8.50 9.29 19.67
CA ARG A 7 9.58 8.92 18.77
C ARG A 7 9.82 7.41 18.72
N SER A 8 9.64 6.71 19.85
CA SER A 8 9.80 5.26 19.92
C SER A 8 8.72 4.50 19.14
N VAL A 9 7.53 5.09 18.98
CA VAL A 9 6.47 4.55 18.13
C VAL A 9 6.83 4.74 16.66
N LEU A 10 7.29 5.94 16.27
CA LEU A 10 7.77 6.21 14.91
C LEU A 10 8.90 5.25 14.49
N GLU A 11 9.89 5.05 15.35
CA GLU A 11 11.03 4.17 15.06
C GLU A 11 10.61 2.72 14.88
N ARG A 12 9.67 2.22 15.70
CA ARG A 12 9.10 0.86 15.53
C ARG A 12 8.28 0.71 14.24
N MET A 13 7.72 1.80 13.72
CA MET A 13 6.91 1.80 12.50
C MET A 13 7.72 2.07 11.22
N SER A 14 8.98 2.52 11.34
CA SER A 14 9.81 2.91 10.19
C SER A 14 9.89 1.83 9.11
N GLY A 15 10.09 0.56 9.50
CA GLY A 15 10.16 -0.54 8.53
C GLY A 15 8.85 -0.78 7.77
N ALA A 16 7.71 -0.62 8.44
CA ALA A 16 6.40 -0.70 7.78
C ALA A 16 6.19 0.47 6.81
N PHE A 17 6.62 1.68 7.18
CA PHE A 17 6.55 2.84 6.31
C PHE A 17 7.45 2.70 5.09
N GLU A 18 8.69 2.24 5.26
CA GLU A 18 9.60 1.95 4.14
C GLU A 18 8.99 0.95 3.16
N HIS A 19 8.33 -0.09 3.66
CA HIS A 19 7.62 -1.05 2.82
C HIS A 19 6.45 -0.37 2.07
N LEU A 20 5.60 0.39 2.75
CA LEU A 20 4.48 1.11 2.11
C LEU A 20 4.96 2.11 1.05
N LEU A 21 6.00 2.88 1.36
CA LEU A 21 6.64 3.82 0.43
C LEU A 21 7.19 3.08 -0.80
N ARG A 22 7.93 2.00 -0.57
CA ARG A 22 8.49 1.16 -1.65
C ARG A 22 7.39 0.60 -2.54
N ASN A 23 6.31 0.06 -1.97
CA ASN A 23 5.18 -0.47 -2.73
C ASN A 23 4.52 0.62 -3.58
N SER A 24 4.29 1.80 -2.98
CA SER A 24 3.69 2.94 -3.67
C SER A 24 4.54 3.39 -4.86
N VAL A 25 5.86 3.50 -4.69
CA VAL A 25 6.78 3.96 -5.75
C VAL A 25 7.07 2.87 -6.78
N SER A 26 7.22 1.61 -6.37
CA SER A 26 7.65 0.52 -7.26
C SER A 26 6.48 -0.07 -8.06
N HIS A 27 5.28 -0.04 -7.48
CA HIS A 27 4.12 -0.76 -8.01
C HIS A 27 2.83 0.06 -8.05
N GLY A 28 2.67 1.07 -7.20
CA GLY A 28 1.46 1.90 -7.16
C GLY A 28 1.45 2.97 -8.26
N ILE A 29 2.44 3.85 -8.25
CA ILE A 29 2.58 5.00 -9.14
C ILE A 29 3.10 4.52 -10.49
N GLU A 30 2.36 4.83 -11.55
CA GLU A 30 2.73 4.45 -12.92
C GLU A 30 3.85 5.36 -13.47
N ALA A 31 4.51 4.90 -14.55
CA ALA A 31 5.48 5.73 -15.27
C ALA A 31 4.82 7.01 -15.81
N PRO A 32 5.54 8.14 -15.92
CA PRO A 32 4.98 9.44 -16.33
C PRO A 32 4.17 9.37 -17.64
N GLU A 33 4.64 8.60 -18.62
CA GLU A 33 3.98 8.44 -19.92
C GLU A 33 2.62 7.73 -19.78
N ALA A 34 2.55 6.68 -18.95
CA ALA A 34 1.32 5.95 -18.66
C ALA A 34 0.32 6.82 -17.89
N ARG A 35 0.80 7.68 -16.98
CA ARG A 35 -0.04 8.62 -16.22
C ARG A 35 -0.67 9.67 -17.12
N VAL A 36 0.13 10.29 -18.00
CA VAL A 36 -0.37 11.27 -18.97
C VAL A 36 -1.37 10.63 -19.92
N ALA A 37 -1.11 9.42 -20.40
CA ALA A 37 -2.05 8.67 -21.24
C ALA A 37 -3.39 8.37 -20.53
N ALA A 38 -3.36 8.19 -19.21
CA ALA A 38 -4.55 8.02 -18.37
C ALA A 38 -5.19 9.36 -17.92
N GLY A 39 -4.69 10.51 -18.38
CA GLY A 39 -5.21 11.84 -18.03
C GLY A 39 -4.81 12.34 -16.63
N LYS A 40 -3.79 11.74 -16.01
CA LYS A 40 -3.25 12.12 -14.69
C LYS A 40 -2.05 13.07 -14.85
N ASP A 41 -1.67 13.73 -13.75
CA ASP A 41 -0.40 14.47 -13.67
C ASP A 41 0.79 13.52 -13.86
N ALA A 42 1.81 13.95 -14.61
CA ALA A 42 3.02 13.16 -14.85
C ALA A 42 3.77 12.85 -13.54
N THR A 43 3.65 13.73 -12.55
CA THR A 43 4.13 13.54 -11.18
C THR A 43 3.10 12.74 -10.39
N GLY A 44 3.54 11.63 -9.81
CA GLY A 44 2.74 10.88 -8.85
C GLY A 44 2.76 11.52 -7.46
N THR A 45 1.65 11.41 -6.73
CA THR A 45 1.52 11.96 -5.37
C THR A 45 1.29 10.85 -4.38
N LEU A 46 2.09 10.85 -3.30
CA LEU A 46 1.86 10.04 -2.11
C LEU A 46 1.57 10.96 -0.93
N ARG A 47 0.47 10.69 -0.25
CA ARG A 47 -0.03 11.46 0.90
C ARG A 47 -0.02 10.59 2.14
N ILE A 48 0.63 11.09 3.18
CA ILE A 48 0.65 10.48 4.51
C ILE A 48 -0.03 11.47 5.46
N GLU A 49 -1.14 11.05 6.07
CA GLU A 49 -1.80 11.84 7.11
C GLU A 49 -1.71 11.10 8.43
N VAL A 50 -1.29 11.83 9.47
CA VAL A 50 -1.27 11.34 10.84
C VAL A 50 -2.26 12.16 11.65
N ARG A 51 -3.19 11.50 12.34
CA ARG A 51 -4.18 12.15 13.20
C ARG A 51 -4.26 11.42 14.52
N GLN A 52 -4.36 12.16 15.62
CA GLN A 52 -4.62 11.57 16.93
C GLN A 52 -6.13 11.62 17.22
N GLN A 53 -6.72 10.48 17.54
CA GLN A 53 -8.12 10.34 17.90
C GLN A 53 -8.19 9.68 19.29
N GLY A 54 -8.33 10.51 20.32
CA GLY A 54 -8.22 10.05 21.71
C GLY A 54 -6.82 9.51 22.01
N ASN A 55 -6.75 8.25 22.43
CA ASN A 55 -5.48 7.55 22.70
C ASN A 55 -4.94 6.79 21.48
N GLU A 56 -5.66 6.83 20.35
CA GLU A 56 -5.24 6.17 19.12
C GLU A 56 -4.59 7.16 18.15
N VAL A 57 -3.66 6.64 17.36
CA VAL A 57 -3.05 7.35 16.23
C VAL A 57 -3.60 6.71 14.97
N LEU A 58 -4.35 7.47 14.20
CA LEU A 58 -4.73 7.11 12.85
C LEU A 58 -3.66 7.54 11.87
N LEU A 59 -3.23 6.60 11.05
CA LEU A 59 -2.31 6.80 9.94
C LEU A 59 -3.05 6.48 8.65
N ASN A 60 -3.10 7.45 7.74
CA ASN A 60 -3.66 7.26 6.42
C ASN A 60 -2.56 7.40 5.37
N PHE A 61 -2.42 6.38 4.52
CA PHE A 61 -1.50 6.36 3.39
C PHE A 61 -2.32 6.28 2.11
N ALA A 62 -2.12 7.23 1.21
CA ALA A 62 -2.85 7.29 -0.06
C ALA A 62 -1.92 7.71 -1.19
N ASP A 63 -1.89 6.94 -2.27
CA ASP A 63 -1.28 7.34 -3.54
C ASP A 63 -2.36 7.57 -4.62
N ASP A 64 -1.98 8.27 -5.69
CA ASP A 64 -2.83 8.51 -6.86
C ASP A 64 -2.43 7.61 -8.06
N GLY A 65 -1.85 6.45 -7.76
CA GLY A 65 -1.39 5.46 -8.73
C GLY A 65 -2.51 4.69 -9.41
N ALA A 66 -2.15 3.58 -10.05
CA ALA A 66 -3.09 2.72 -10.77
C ALA A 66 -4.04 1.93 -9.84
N GLY A 67 -3.77 1.96 -8.53
CA GLY A 67 -4.40 1.08 -7.56
C GLY A 67 -3.93 -0.37 -7.67
N LEU A 68 -4.61 -1.25 -6.95
CA LEU A 68 -4.23 -2.66 -6.85
C LEU A 68 -4.76 -3.47 -8.04
N ASN A 69 -3.85 -4.11 -8.77
CA ASN A 69 -4.23 -5.08 -9.80
C ASN A 69 -4.58 -6.43 -9.14
N LEU A 70 -5.86 -6.62 -8.82
CA LEU A 70 -6.36 -7.81 -8.11
C LEU A 70 -6.07 -9.12 -8.84
N ALA A 71 -6.13 -9.12 -10.19
CA ALA A 71 -5.83 -10.30 -10.99
C ALA A 71 -4.36 -10.71 -10.84
N ARG A 72 -3.44 -9.75 -10.95
CA ARG A 72 -2.00 -9.99 -10.75
C ARG A 72 -1.69 -10.41 -9.31
N ILE A 73 -2.39 -9.84 -8.33
CA ILE A 73 -2.24 -10.21 -6.92
C ILE A 73 -2.68 -11.66 -6.69
N ARG A 74 -3.82 -12.05 -7.28
CA ARG A 74 -4.30 -13.44 -7.22
C ARG A 74 -3.30 -14.41 -7.84
N GLU A 75 -2.82 -14.10 -9.04
CA GLU A 75 -1.83 -14.92 -9.74
C GLU A 75 -0.55 -15.10 -8.90
N ARG A 76 -0.03 -13.99 -8.36
CA ARG A 76 1.17 -14.03 -7.51
C ARG A 76 0.94 -14.81 -6.21
N GLY A 77 -0.22 -14.62 -5.58
CA GLY A 77 -0.61 -15.36 -4.38
C GLY A 77 -0.69 -16.88 -4.61
N LEU A 78 -1.19 -17.30 -5.77
CA LEU A 78 -1.19 -18.71 -6.18
C LEU A 78 0.23 -19.25 -6.39
N GLN A 79 1.09 -18.50 -7.11
CA GLN A 79 2.48 -18.89 -7.34
C GLN A 79 3.30 -19.04 -6.05
N LEU A 80 2.99 -18.21 -5.06
CA LEU A 80 3.64 -18.23 -3.74
C LEU A 80 3.01 -19.22 -2.76
N GLY A 81 1.95 -19.93 -3.14
CA GLY A 81 1.21 -20.83 -2.25
C GLY A 81 0.46 -20.12 -1.11
N LEU A 82 0.26 -18.80 -1.22
CA LEU A 82 -0.51 -18.00 -0.26
C LEU A 82 -2.02 -18.11 -0.50
N ILE A 83 -2.43 -18.55 -1.69
CA ILE A 83 -3.81 -18.86 -2.06
C ILE A 83 -3.83 -20.32 -2.54
N ALA A 84 -4.80 -21.10 -2.07
CA ALA A 84 -5.02 -22.44 -2.60
C ALA A 84 -5.62 -22.38 -4.03
N PRO A 85 -5.29 -23.31 -4.93
CA PRO A 85 -5.78 -23.28 -6.33
C PRO A 85 -7.30 -23.21 -6.49
N ASP A 86 -8.03 -23.80 -5.54
CA ASP A 86 -9.48 -23.88 -5.45
C ASP A 86 -10.11 -22.75 -4.61
N ALA A 87 -9.30 -21.87 -4.02
CA ALA A 87 -9.81 -20.75 -3.26
C ALA A 87 -10.31 -19.62 -4.19
N GLU A 88 -11.46 -19.07 -3.82
CA GLU A 88 -12.07 -17.89 -4.43
C GLU A 88 -12.06 -16.72 -3.43
N PRO A 89 -10.90 -16.09 -3.20
CA PRO A 89 -10.83 -14.97 -2.28
C PRO A 89 -11.59 -13.77 -2.86
N ASP A 90 -12.33 -13.10 -1.98
CA ASP A 90 -12.94 -11.81 -2.29
C ASP A 90 -11.88 -10.71 -2.47
N GLU A 91 -12.32 -9.55 -2.95
CA GLU A 91 -11.44 -8.41 -3.18
C GLU A 91 -10.70 -7.96 -1.90
N ALA A 92 -11.35 -8.00 -0.74
CA ALA A 92 -10.72 -7.60 0.52
C ALA A 92 -9.63 -8.60 0.96
N GLN A 93 -9.86 -9.89 0.74
CA GLN A 93 -8.89 -10.96 0.96
C GLN A 93 -7.69 -10.81 0.02
N LEU A 94 -7.91 -10.56 -1.27
CA LEU A 94 -6.83 -10.30 -2.22
C LEU A 94 -6.00 -9.07 -1.83
N LYS A 95 -6.65 -7.95 -1.48
CA LYS A 95 -5.94 -6.73 -1.04
C LYS A 95 -5.06 -6.96 0.17
N ARG A 96 -5.44 -7.86 1.10
CA ARG A 96 -4.64 -8.17 2.28
C ARG A 96 -3.36 -8.94 1.96
N LEU A 97 -3.28 -9.65 0.83
CA LEU A 97 -2.11 -10.45 0.47
C LEU A 97 -0.86 -9.62 0.27
N ILE A 98 -0.98 -8.34 -0.12
CA ILE A 98 0.18 -7.46 -0.27
C ILE A 98 0.92 -7.20 1.05
N PHE A 99 0.29 -7.49 2.19
CA PHE A 99 0.88 -7.40 3.52
C PHE A 99 1.40 -8.76 4.04
N ALA A 100 1.16 -9.85 3.31
CA ALA A 100 1.62 -11.17 3.71
C ALA A 100 3.14 -11.29 3.57
N PRO A 101 3.86 -11.86 4.56
CA PRO A 101 5.29 -12.12 4.43
C PRO A 101 5.59 -12.97 3.18
N GLY A 102 6.53 -12.49 2.35
CA GLY A 102 6.95 -13.19 1.13
C GLY A 102 6.11 -12.88 -0.12
N PHE A 103 5.12 -11.99 -0.04
CA PHE A 103 4.36 -11.54 -1.22
C PHE A 103 5.19 -10.63 -2.14
N SER A 104 5.93 -9.69 -1.54
CA SER A 104 6.89 -8.79 -2.18
C SER A 104 8.32 -9.31 -2.09
#